data_AF-A0A7Z9KXN6-F1
#
_entry.id   AF-A0A7Z9KXN6-F1
#
_cell.length_a   1.000
_cell.length_b   1.000
_cell.length_c   1.000
_cell.angle_alpha   90.00
_cell.angle_beta   90.00
_cell.angle_gamma   90.00
#
_symmetry.space_group_name_H-M   'P 1'
#
loop_
_entity.id
_entity.type
_entity.pdbx_description
1 polymer ?
#
loop_
_entity_poly.entity_id
_entity_poly.type
_entity_poly.pdbx_seq_one_letter_code
_entity_poly.pdbx_strand_id
1 'polypeptide(L)'
;MAKLNDIALVSEQLQMRIAPAGVKSLIEHLIAMGYLVDATINEGEGYQEIQAAAGGFGHAVFYEGPKKEAGVPFTRFTLKHGNAPFNLGYGPKGKCHFFLEFAGTSERDLSDEFLDRVHTITYLYPVLVVTKHDAKRKR
;
A
#
# COMPACT_ATOMS: atom_id res chain seq x y z
N MET A 1 11.68 12.34 17.23
CA MET A 1 11.24 12.33 15.82
C MET A 1 10.74 10.94 15.52
N ALA A 2 9.54 10.79 14.96
CA ALA A 2 9.08 9.50 14.47
C ALA A 2 9.97 9.09 13.29
N LYS A 3 10.34 7.80 13.21
CA LYS A 3 11.08 7.27 12.06
C LYS A 3 10.07 6.92 10.97
N LEU A 4 10.33 7.38 9.75
CA LEU A 4 9.54 7.01 8.57
C LEU A 4 9.90 5.59 8.16
N ASN A 5 8.88 4.81 7.80
CA ASN A 5 9.01 3.45 7.34
C ASN A 5 8.27 3.29 6.00
N ASP A 6 8.63 2.30 5.21
CA ASP A 6 7.74 1.84 4.15
C ASP A 6 6.83 0.77 4.76
N ILE A 7 5.53 0.89 4.52
CA ILE A 7 4.54 -0.05 5.02
C ILE A 7 3.97 -0.81 3.85
N ALA A 8 4.03 -2.13 3.89
CA ALA A 8 3.33 -2.98 2.96
C ALA A 8 2.20 -3.73 3.68
N LEU A 9 1.02 -3.73 3.08
CA LEU A 9 -0.07 -4.64 3.40
C LEU A 9 0.06 -5.86 2.49
N VAL A 10 0.27 -7.02 3.11
CA VAL A 10 0.50 -8.29 2.41
C VAL A 10 -0.53 -9.28 2.90
N SER A 11 -1.12 -10.09 2.02
CA SER A 11 -2.05 -11.14 2.44
C SER A 11 -1.33 -12.19 3.32
N GLU A 12 -1.88 -12.53 4.49
CA GLU A 12 -1.46 -13.73 5.25
C GLU A 12 -1.65 -15.02 4.44
N GLN A 13 -2.65 -15.00 3.58
CA GLN A 13 -3.05 -16.14 2.78
C GLN A 13 -2.24 -16.14 1.49
N LEU A 14 -0.98 -16.55 1.58
CA LEU A 14 0.00 -16.52 0.47
C LEU A 14 -0.45 -17.26 -0.80
N GLN A 15 -1.40 -18.19 -0.69
CA GLN A 15 -1.95 -18.98 -1.80
C GLN A 15 -3.20 -18.33 -2.42
N MET A 16 -3.81 -17.36 -1.75
CA MET A 16 -5.03 -16.71 -2.22
C MET A 16 -4.72 -15.47 -3.04
N ARG A 17 -5.53 -15.28 -4.09
CA ARG A 17 -5.46 -14.13 -4.98
C ARG A 17 -6.64 -13.22 -4.70
N ILE A 18 -6.40 -11.92 -4.77
CA ILE A 18 -7.49 -10.96 -4.83
C ILE A 18 -8.19 -11.09 -6.19
N ALA A 19 -9.52 -11.07 -6.18
CA ALA A 19 -10.28 -11.03 -7.43
C ALA A 19 -10.09 -9.68 -8.13
N PRO A 20 -10.10 -9.61 -9.49
CA PRO A 20 -9.98 -8.35 -10.21
C PRO A 20 -11.02 -7.29 -9.79
N ALA A 21 -12.24 -7.72 -9.47
CA ALA A 21 -13.29 -6.84 -8.95
C ALA A 21 -12.95 -6.25 -7.57
N GLY A 22 -12.28 -7.02 -6.71
CA GLY A 22 -11.80 -6.54 -5.41
C GLY A 22 -10.69 -5.51 -5.56
N VAL A 23 -9.76 -5.70 -6.51
CA VAL A 23 -8.72 -4.72 -6.85
C VAL A 23 -9.35 -3.41 -7.31
N LYS A 24 -10.27 -3.48 -8.26
CA LYS A 24 -10.98 -2.30 -8.78
C LYS A 24 -11.69 -1.55 -7.66
N SER A 25 -12.44 -2.27 -6.83
CA SER A 25 -13.17 -1.70 -5.69
C SER A 25 -12.24 -1.04 -4.67
N LEU A 26 -11.04 -1.63 -4.44
CA LEU A 26 -10.03 -1.05 -3.56
C LEU A 26 -9.52 0.28 -4.11
N ILE A 27 -9.17 0.34 -5.39
CA ILE A 27 -8.68 1.56 -6.03
C ILE A 27 -9.76 2.65 -6.00
N GLU A 28 -10.99 2.32 -6.39
CA GLU A 28 -12.12 3.25 -6.37
C GLU A 28 -12.37 3.77 -4.96
N HIS A 29 -12.29 2.92 -3.94
CA HIS A 29 -12.41 3.33 -2.55
C HIS A 29 -11.29 4.29 -2.13
N LEU A 30 -10.03 3.97 -2.45
CA LEU A 30 -8.89 4.82 -2.09
C LEU A 30 -8.94 6.18 -2.80
N ILE A 31 -9.42 6.24 -4.05
CA ILE A 31 -9.66 7.49 -4.77
C ILE A 31 -10.82 8.27 -4.14
N ALA A 32 -11.95 7.61 -3.86
CA ALA A 32 -13.13 8.24 -3.27
C ALA A 32 -12.85 8.84 -1.88
N MET A 33 -11.99 8.19 -1.09
CA MET A 33 -11.53 8.70 0.19
C MET A 33 -10.49 9.82 0.03
N GLY A 34 -10.02 10.14 -1.17
CA GLY A 34 -8.98 11.14 -1.39
C GLY A 34 -7.60 10.68 -0.93
N TYR A 35 -7.37 9.37 -0.83
CA TYR A 35 -6.05 8.79 -0.57
C TYR A 35 -5.18 8.74 -1.82
N LEU A 36 -5.78 8.61 -3.01
CA LEU A 36 -5.09 8.55 -4.31
C LEU A 36 -5.64 9.59 -5.29
N VAL A 37 -4.80 10.12 -6.18
CA VAL A 37 -5.23 11.05 -7.25
C VAL A 37 -4.68 10.72 -8.65
N ASP A 38 -3.49 10.13 -8.77
CA ASP A 38 -2.83 9.90 -10.08
C ASP A 38 -2.42 8.44 -10.29
N ALA A 39 -3.39 7.53 -10.41
CA ALA A 39 -3.10 6.10 -10.59
C ALA A 39 -2.68 5.77 -12.04
N THR A 40 -1.51 5.16 -12.19
CA THR A 40 -0.96 4.61 -13.44
C THR A 40 -0.92 3.10 -13.34
N ILE A 41 -1.44 2.40 -14.35
CA ILE A 41 -1.42 0.94 -14.41
C ILE A 41 -0.30 0.51 -15.37
N ASN A 42 0.62 -0.30 -14.86
CA ASN A 42 1.69 -0.95 -15.60
C ASN A 42 1.42 -2.46 -15.65
N GLU A 43 1.37 -3.03 -16.86
CA GLU A 43 1.22 -4.48 -17.03
C GLU A 43 2.59 -5.16 -17.05
N GLY A 44 2.69 -6.27 -16.32
CA GLY A 44 3.87 -7.15 -16.32
C GLY A 44 3.49 -8.58 -16.67
N GLU A 45 4.48 -9.46 -16.74
CA GLU A 45 4.26 -10.88 -17.05
C GLU A 45 3.49 -11.57 -15.91
N GLY A 46 2.17 -11.74 -16.10
CA GLY A 46 1.30 -12.41 -15.13
C GLY A 46 0.89 -11.55 -13.92
N TYR A 47 1.14 -10.24 -13.94
CA TYR A 47 0.74 -9.30 -12.89
C TYR A 47 0.40 -7.91 -13.44
N GLN A 48 -0.34 -7.13 -12.66
CA GLN A 48 -0.54 -5.70 -12.85
C GLN A 48 0.06 -4.95 -11.65
N GLU A 49 0.74 -3.86 -11.94
CA GLU A 49 1.31 -2.95 -10.94
C GLU A 49 0.68 -1.57 -11.12
N ILE A 50 0.18 -1.01 -10.04
CA ILE A 50 -0.57 0.24 -10.04
C ILE A 50 0.19 1.21 -9.14
N GLN A 51 0.72 2.26 -9.75
CA GLN A 51 1.46 3.31 -9.06
C GLN A 51 0.58 4.54 -8.96
N ALA A 52 0.39 5.09 -7.76
CA ALA A 52 -0.45 6.27 -7.57
C ALA A 52 0.23 7.31 -6.66
N ALA A 53 -0.08 8.58 -6.91
CA ALA A 53 0.28 9.67 -6.01
C ALA A 53 -0.75 9.80 -4.87
N ALA A 54 -0.32 10.32 -3.73
CA ALA A 54 -1.19 10.62 -2.61
C ALA A 54 -2.15 11.77 -2.91
N GLY A 55 -3.41 11.60 -2.51
CA GLY A 55 -4.40 12.65 -2.48
C GLY A 55 -4.35 13.48 -1.20
N GLY A 56 -5.08 14.61 -1.20
CA GLY A 56 -5.06 15.58 -0.10
C GLY A 56 -5.49 15.01 1.25
N PHE A 57 -6.43 14.06 1.27
CA PHE A 57 -6.86 13.41 2.52
C PHE A 57 -5.87 12.33 2.98
N GLY A 58 -5.24 11.63 2.04
CA GLY A 58 -4.11 10.74 2.35
C GLY A 58 -2.98 11.48 3.04
N HIS A 59 -2.65 12.67 2.57
CA HIS A 59 -1.69 13.53 3.24
C HIS A 59 -2.08 13.92 4.68
N ALA A 60 -3.37 14.00 5.00
CA ALA A 60 -3.84 14.40 6.34
C ALA A 60 -3.88 13.21 7.30
N VAL A 61 -4.57 12.13 6.94
CA VAL A 61 -4.77 10.94 7.78
C VAL A 61 -3.43 10.36 8.21
N PHE A 62 -2.49 10.29 7.27
CA PHE A 62 -1.23 9.65 7.57
C PHE A 62 -0.17 10.57 8.22
N TYR A 63 -0.53 11.80 8.58
CA TYR A 63 0.42 12.79 9.10
C TYR A 63 -0.01 13.39 10.45
N GLU A 64 -1.18 13.03 10.99
CA GLU A 64 -1.66 13.50 12.31
C GLU A 64 -0.98 12.81 13.53
N GLY A 65 0.21 12.22 13.33
CA GLY A 65 1.23 12.09 14.39
C GLY A 65 2.00 13.39 14.61
N PRO A 66 2.88 13.52 15.64
CA PRO A 66 3.51 14.79 15.97
C PRO A 66 4.35 15.35 14.80
N LYS A 67 3.76 16.35 14.11
CA LYS A 67 4.34 17.17 13.04
C LYS A 67 5.84 17.38 13.25
N LYS A 68 6.68 16.83 12.38
CA LYS A 68 7.99 17.41 12.08
C LYS A 68 8.36 17.20 10.62
N GLU A 69 8.66 18.34 10.01
CA GLU A 69 9.30 18.57 8.71
C GLU A 69 8.38 18.65 7.49
N ALA A 70 8.20 19.90 7.03
CA ALA A 70 7.77 20.21 5.68
C ALA A 70 8.62 19.41 4.68
N GLY A 71 7.98 18.56 3.88
CA GLY A 71 8.65 17.88 2.78
C GLY A 71 8.62 16.35 2.78
N VAL A 72 7.83 15.68 3.62
CA VAL A 72 7.60 14.23 3.42
C VAL A 72 6.12 13.94 3.16
N PRO A 73 5.67 14.17 1.91
CA PRO A 73 4.45 13.57 1.42
C PRO A 73 4.61 12.05 1.31
N PHE A 74 3.51 11.31 1.48
CA PHE A 74 3.33 9.99 0.89
C PHE A 74 3.58 10.14 -0.60
N THR A 75 4.78 9.78 -1.05
CA THR A 75 5.17 10.10 -2.42
C THR A 75 4.60 9.10 -3.41
N ARG A 76 4.19 7.92 -2.94
CA ARG A 76 3.78 6.84 -3.82
C ARG A 76 3.01 5.75 -3.08
N PHE A 77 1.98 5.27 -3.74
CA PHE A 77 1.32 4.01 -3.46
C PHE A 77 1.69 3.05 -4.57
N THR A 78 2.04 1.82 -4.21
CA THR A 78 2.29 0.75 -5.18
C THR A 78 1.42 -0.44 -4.82
N LEU A 79 0.49 -0.77 -5.70
CA LEU A 79 -0.34 -1.96 -5.60
C LEU A 79 0.09 -2.95 -6.69
N LYS A 80 0.51 -4.16 -6.31
CA LYS A 80 0.79 -5.22 -7.27
C LYS A 80 -0.11 -6.41 -7.00
N HIS A 81 -0.72 -6.96 -8.05
CA HIS A 81 -1.50 -8.18 -7.97
C HIS A 81 -1.34 -9.04 -9.21
N GLY A 82 -1.46 -10.35 -9.09
CA GLY A 82 -1.26 -11.22 -10.25
C GLY A 82 -1.51 -12.70 -10.05
N ASN A 83 -1.50 -13.42 -11.17
CA ASN A 83 -1.64 -14.87 -11.22
C ASN A 83 -0.34 -15.60 -10.87
N ALA A 84 0.81 -14.92 -10.95
CA ALA A 84 2.08 -15.44 -10.47
C ALA A 84 2.43 -14.81 -9.11
N PRO A 85 2.97 -15.60 -8.15
CA PRO A 85 3.46 -15.02 -6.91
C PRO A 85 4.76 -14.25 -7.17
N PHE A 86 4.87 -13.05 -6.64
CA PHE A 86 6.08 -12.23 -6.73
C PHE A 86 6.79 -12.17 -5.37
N ASN A 87 8.12 -12.07 -5.41
CA ASN A 87 8.93 -12.03 -4.21
C ASN A 87 8.94 -10.62 -3.62
N LEU A 88 8.54 -10.49 -2.35
CA LEU A 88 8.76 -9.27 -1.57
C LEU A 88 10.21 -9.27 -1.08
N GLY A 89 11.01 -8.31 -1.56
CA GLY A 89 12.43 -8.18 -1.20
C GLY A 89 12.67 -7.73 0.26
N TYR A 90 11.62 -7.53 1.05
CA TYR A 90 11.65 -6.96 2.38
C TYR A 90 10.39 -7.40 3.17
N GLY A 91 10.51 -7.57 4.50
CA GLY A 91 9.42 -8.07 5.36
C GLY A 91 9.47 -9.56 5.74
N PRO A 92 8.53 -10.07 6.57
CA PRO A 92 8.50 -11.46 7.00
C PRO A 92 8.14 -12.39 5.84
N LYS A 93 9.14 -13.18 5.41
CA LYS A 93 9.09 -14.36 4.51
C LYS A 93 8.05 -14.34 3.37
N GLY A 94 8.49 -13.82 2.22
CA GLY A 94 8.33 -14.51 0.93
C GLY A 94 7.00 -14.36 0.18
N LYS A 95 7.12 -14.57 -1.13
CA LYS A 95 6.09 -14.77 -2.18
C LYS A 95 4.63 -14.46 -1.80
N CYS A 96 4.06 -13.41 -2.38
CA CYS A 96 2.62 -13.17 -2.34
C CYS A 96 2.05 -12.90 -3.74
N HIS A 97 0.73 -12.96 -3.86
CA HIS A 97 -0.01 -12.62 -5.07
C HIS A 97 -0.58 -11.20 -5.04
N PHE A 98 -0.48 -10.52 -3.90
CA PHE A 98 -1.02 -9.19 -3.65
C PHE A 98 -0.16 -8.46 -2.61
N PHE A 99 0.21 -7.21 -2.90
CA PHE A 99 0.67 -6.27 -1.87
C PHE A 99 0.25 -4.84 -2.22
N LEU A 100 -0.04 -4.06 -1.19
CA LEU A 100 -0.23 -2.61 -1.26
C LEU A 100 0.82 -1.94 -0.38
N GLU A 101 1.73 -1.18 -0.98
CA GLU A 101 2.77 -0.43 -0.28
C GLU A 101 2.47 1.06 -0.23
N PHE A 102 2.75 1.63 0.94
CA PHE A 102 2.79 3.05 1.24
C PHE A 102 4.24 3.44 1.54
N ALA A 103 4.81 4.30 0.71
CA ALA A 103 6.19 4.76 0.88
C ALA A 103 6.26 5.98 1.82
N GLY A 104 7.12 5.90 2.84
CA GLY A 104 7.38 7.00 3.78
C GLY A 104 6.26 7.25 4.80
N THR A 105 5.73 6.19 5.40
CA THR A 105 4.57 6.12 6.30
C THR A 105 4.97 5.73 7.73
N SER A 106 4.26 6.20 8.77
CA SER A 106 4.39 5.62 10.13
C SER A 106 3.35 4.52 10.37
N GLU A 107 3.72 3.48 11.11
CA GLU A 107 2.81 2.38 11.45
C GLU A 107 1.58 2.85 12.24
N ARG A 108 1.75 3.91 13.04
CA ARG A 108 0.67 4.52 13.83
C ARG A 108 -0.37 5.25 12.99
N ASP A 109 -0.09 5.44 11.71
CA ASP A 109 -0.88 6.26 10.81
C ASP A 109 -1.97 5.44 10.06
N LEU A 110 -1.94 4.11 10.19
CA LEU A 110 -2.96 3.22 9.64
C LEU A 110 -3.97 2.87 10.73
N SER A 111 -5.20 3.37 10.62
CA SER A 111 -6.28 3.06 11.56
C SER A 111 -6.77 1.62 11.38
N ASP A 112 -7.26 1.00 12.48
CA ASP A 112 -7.90 -0.32 12.43
C ASP A 112 -9.07 -0.32 11.43
N GLU A 113 -9.83 0.78 11.35
CA GLU A 113 -10.93 0.95 10.38
C GLU A 113 -10.45 0.86 8.92
N PHE A 114 -9.29 1.43 8.61
CA PHE A 114 -8.70 1.31 7.29
C PHE A 114 -8.34 -0.14 6.96
N LEU A 115 -7.71 -0.84 7.92
CA LEU A 115 -7.32 -2.24 7.75
C LEU A 115 -8.53 -3.15 7.58
N ASP A 116 -9.58 -2.96 8.39
CA ASP A 116 -10.85 -3.68 8.30
C ASP A 116 -11.54 -3.43 6.95
N ARG A 117 -11.45 -2.21 6.43
CA ARG A 117 -12.02 -1.87 5.14
C ARG A 117 -11.27 -2.53 3.99
N VAL A 118 -9.93 -2.52 4.03
CA VAL A 118 -9.10 -3.27 3.06
C VAL A 118 -9.43 -4.76 3.14
N HIS A 119 -9.55 -5.32 4.35
CA HIS A 119 -9.96 -6.73 4.53
C HIS A 119 -11.31 -7.02 3.87
N THR A 120 -12.31 -6.18 4.14
CA THR A 120 -13.68 -6.33 3.59
C THR A 120 -13.71 -6.28 2.06
N ILE A 121 -12.95 -5.37 1.45
CA ILE A 121 -12.93 -5.20 -0.01
C ILE A 121 -12.16 -6.34 -0.69
N THR A 122 -11.05 -6.74 -0.10
CA THR A 122 -10.14 -7.72 -0.72
C THR A 122 -10.49 -9.16 -0.38
N TYR A 123 -11.24 -9.39 0.70
CA TYR A 123 -11.46 -10.69 1.34
C TYR A 123 -10.16 -11.39 1.77
N LEU A 124 -9.09 -10.63 1.96
CA LEU A 124 -7.79 -11.12 2.40
C LEU A 124 -7.47 -10.48 3.74
N TYR A 125 -6.83 -11.21 4.66
CA TYR A 125 -6.32 -10.64 5.92
C TYR A 125 -4.98 -9.95 5.64
N PRO A 126 -4.92 -8.60 5.61
CA PRO A 126 -3.66 -7.91 5.36
C PRO A 126 -2.80 -7.92 6.63
N VAL A 127 -1.56 -8.35 6.52
CA VAL A 127 -0.50 -8.14 7.51
C VAL A 127 0.19 -6.84 7.20
N LEU A 128 0.44 -6.08 8.26
CA LEU A 128 1.29 -4.92 8.21
C LEU A 128 2.77 -5.34 8.26
N VAL A 129 3.51 -4.97 7.24
CA VAL A 129 4.95 -5.20 7.12
C VAL A 129 5.66 -3.85 7.15
N VAL A 130 6.33 -3.56 8.27
CA VAL A 130 7.11 -2.33 8.47
C VAL A 130 8.55 -2.54 8.01
N THR A 131 9.04 -1.68 7.14
CA THR A 131 10.45 -1.69 6.71
C THR A 131 11.05 -0.30 6.73
N LYS A 132 12.38 -0.19 6.76
CA LYS A 132 13.04 1.13 6.77
C LYS A 132 12.75 1.84 5.45
N HIS A 133 12.32 3.09 5.53
CA HIS A 133 12.12 3.92 4.34
C HIS A 133 13.40 4.03 3.51
N ASP A 134 13.35 3.66 2.23
CA ASP A 134 14.47 3.79 1.29
C ASP A 134 14.19 4.85 0.21
N ALA A 135 14.64 6.08 0.48
CA ALA A 135 14.52 7.21 -0.45
C ALA A 135 15.22 6.99 -1.81
N LYS A 136 16.12 5.99 -1.93
CA LYS A 136 16.84 5.67 -3.18
C LYS A 136 16.08 4.72 -4.11
N ARG A 137 14.90 4.20 -3.71
CA ARG A 137 14.02 3.39 -4.57
C ARG A 137 13.38 4.15 -5.74
N LYS A 138 13.65 5.45 -5.89
CA LYS A 138 13.39 6.21 -7.11
C LYS A 138 14.35 5.77 -8.22
N ARG A 139 14.10 4.60 -8.83
CA ARG A 139 14.64 4.24 -10.14
C ARG A 139 13.49 3.99 -11.09
#